data_AF-A0A8H7R9K8-F1
#
_entry.id   AF-A0A8H7R9K8-F1
#
_cell.length_a   1.000
_cell.length_b   1.000
_cell.length_c   1.000
_cell.angle_alpha   90.00
_cell.angle_beta   90.00
_cell.angle_gamma   90.00
#
_symmetry.space_group_name_H-M   'P 1'
#
loop_
_entity.id
_entity.type
_entity.pdbx_description
1 polymer ?
#
loop_
_entity_poly.entity_id
_entity_poly.type
_entity_poly.pdbx_seq_one_letter_code
_entity_poly.pdbx_strand_id
1 'polypeptide(L)'
;MFYAADLIVNKSLDLYVEDIFPRYFKIYTKEETHKTKEELSIVSAIISFFKEIAQFLKRRQGIDFDRTQFLFITPIEWHDEKYEGYLRPLFFEAGWVTQQDHKNRLIFSPFLDCYVNLLRNINDINYQRDFKRERKYLICSMVPNIETDSITFSLICFQMQNAKELSAVSKKLATGELLLTPTILHTEAIELPSLKNLIKEIVSKNAKINATETIAAA
;
A
#
# COMPACT_ATOMS: atom_id res chain seq x y z
N MET A 1 -11.22 -10.33 -6.77
CA MET A 1 -10.04 -9.45 -6.58
C MET A 1 -9.85 -8.71 -7.89
N PHE A 2 -10.22 -7.44 -7.96
CA PHE A 2 -10.10 -6.65 -9.19
C PHE A 2 -8.66 -6.16 -9.28
N TYR A 3 -7.92 -6.58 -10.31
CA TYR A 3 -6.65 -5.95 -10.68
C TYR A 3 -6.99 -4.54 -11.18
N ALA A 4 -6.68 -3.53 -10.37
CA ALA A 4 -7.14 -2.15 -10.53
C ALA A 4 -6.10 -1.21 -11.18
N ALA A 5 -4.99 -1.75 -11.70
CA ALA A 5 -3.92 -0.95 -12.29
C ALA A 5 -4.41 -0.09 -13.48
N ASP A 6 -5.40 -0.57 -14.24
CA ASP A 6 -5.91 0.14 -15.42
C ASP A 6 -7.16 1.00 -15.17
N LEU A 7 -7.58 1.21 -13.91
CA LEU A 7 -8.78 2.01 -13.64
C LEU A 7 -8.46 3.50 -13.82
N ILE A 8 -8.95 4.06 -14.92
CA ILE A 8 -8.81 5.49 -15.23
C ILE A 8 -9.73 6.30 -14.32
N VAL A 9 -9.14 7.20 -13.54
CA VAL A 9 -9.88 8.16 -12.70
C VAL A 9 -10.30 9.37 -13.55
N ASN A 10 -9.38 9.92 -14.34
CA ASN A 10 -9.66 11.01 -15.24
C ASN A 10 -8.73 10.96 -16.47
N LYS A 11 -9.30 10.62 -17.63
CA LYS A 11 -8.56 10.45 -18.88
C LYS A 11 -7.92 11.74 -19.39
N SER A 12 -8.57 12.89 -19.19
CA SER A 12 -8.05 14.18 -19.65
C SER A 12 -6.86 14.70 -18.84
N LEU A 13 -6.67 14.17 -17.63
CA LEU A 13 -5.57 14.52 -16.74
C LEU A 13 -4.52 13.40 -16.64
N ASP A 14 -4.67 12.36 -17.47
CA ASP A 14 -3.84 11.16 -17.44
C ASP A 14 -3.67 10.63 -16.01
N LEU A 15 -4.79 10.52 -15.30
CA LEU A 15 -4.83 10.15 -13.88
C LEU A 15 -5.43 8.74 -13.71
N TYR A 16 -4.61 7.83 -13.20
CA TYR A 16 -4.95 6.43 -12.91
C TYR A 16 -5.08 6.22 -11.40
N VAL A 17 -5.71 5.10 -10.98
CA VAL A 17 -5.89 4.79 -9.56
C VAL A 17 -4.56 4.67 -8.81
N GLU A 18 -3.55 4.05 -9.42
CA GLU A 18 -2.22 3.90 -8.82
C GLU A 18 -1.50 5.24 -8.59
N ASP A 19 -1.81 6.24 -9.42
CA ASP A 19 -1.22 7.57 -9.35
C ASP A 19 -1.86 8.49 -8.30
N ILE A 20 -3.04 8.13 -7.79
CA ILE A 20 -3.84 9.00 -6.91
C ILE A 20 -3.01 9.54 -5.76
N PHE A 21 -2.43 8.65 -4.95
CA PHE A 21 -1.76 9.05 -3.73
C PHE A 21 -0.39 9.70 -3.98
N PRO A 22 0.50 9.14 -4.84
CA PRO A 22 1.76 9.79 -5.17
C PRO A 22 1.57 11.22 -5.70
N ARG A 23 0.62 11.42 -6.64
CA ARG A 23 0.33 12.75 -7.19
C ARG A 23 -0.29 13.67 -6.14
N TYR A 24 -1.25 13.16 -5.36
CA TYR A 24 -1.88 13.95 -4.30
C TYR A 24 -0.86 14.45 -3.27
N PHE A 25 0.00 13.59 -2.74
CA PHE A 25 1.01 13.99 -1.75
C PHE A 25 2.04 14.96 -2.31
N LYS A 26 2.49 14.75 -3.55
CA LYS A 26 3.40 15.69 -4.24
C LYS A 26 2.80 17.09 -4.40
N ILE A 27 1.50 17.19 -4.65
CA ILE A 27 0.83 18.49 -4.78
C ILE A 27 0.56 19.10 -3.40
N TYR A 28 0.12 18.29 -2.44
CA TYR A 28 -0.30 18.75 -1.12
C TYR A 28 0.87 19.22 -0.23
N THR A 29 2.08 18.72 -0.50
CA THR A 29 3.32 19.20 0.16
C THR A 29 3.76 20.58 -0.30
N LYS A 30 3.21 21.11 -1.41
CA LYS A 30 3.49 22.46 -1.89
C LYS A 30 2.62 23.49 -1.15
N GLU A 31 3.20 24.68 -0.93
CA GLU A 31 2.42 25.84 -0.49
C GLU A 31 1.32 26.19 -1.49
N GLU A 32 0.17 26.66 -1.00
CA GLU A 32 -1.03 26.90 -1.81
C GLU A 32 -0.78 27.88 -2.97
N THR A 33 0.05 28.90 -2.74
CA THR A 33 0.43 29.93 -3.72
C THR A 33 1.28 29.39 -4.88
N HIS A 34 1.86 28.21 -4.73
CA HIS A 34 2.77 27.60 -5.70
C HIS A 34 2.14 26.45 -6.51
N LYS A 35 0.85 26.16 -6.28
CA LYS A 35 0.12 25.11 -7.01
C LYS A 35 -0.33 25.61 -8.38
N THR A 36 -0.07 24.83 -9.43
CA THR A 36 -0.51 25.19 -10.79
C THR A 36 -2.01 24.89 -10.97
N LYS A 37 -2.63 25.49 -11.99
CA LYS A 37 -4.04 25.23 -12.35
C LYS A 37 -4.29 23.75 -12.67
N GLU A 38 -3.32 23.10 -13.32
CA GLU A 38 -3.39 21.67 -13.63
C GLU A 38 -3.35 20.82 -12.35
N GLU A 39 -2.45 21.14 -11.42
CA GLU A 39 -2.36 20.45 -10.12
C GLU A 39 -3.65 20.57 -9.30
N LEU A 40 -4.24 21.77 -9.27
CA LEU A 40 -5.55 21.97 -8.63
C LEU A 40 -6.65 21.14 -9.32
N SER A 41 -6.58 20.98 -10.65
CA SER A 41 -7.51 20.13 -11.40
C SER A 41 -7.33 18.65 -11.05
N ILE A 42 -6.09 18.18 -10.88
CA ILE A 42 -5.78 16.82 -10.42
C ILE A 42 -6.34 16.59 -9.02
N VAL A 43 -6.09 17.50 -8.07
CA VAL A 43 -6.62 17.40 -6.69
C VAL A 43 -8.15 17.33 -6.71
N SER A 44 -8.80 18.20 -7.47
CA SER A 44 -10.26 18.21 -7.62
C SER A 44 -10.80 16.89 -8.21
N ALA A 45 -10.12 16.33 -9.21
CA ALA A 45 -10.48 15.03 -9.79
C ALA A 45 -10.35 13.89 -8.77
N ILE A 46 -9.27 13.88 -7.97
CA ILE A 46 -9.06 12.90 -6.90
C ILE A 46 -10.17 13.02 -5.84
N ILE A 47 -10.47 14.22 -5.35
CA ILE A 47 -11.56 14.43 -4.37
C ILE A 47 -12.89 13.95 -4.95
N SER A 48 -13.17 14.26 -6.22
CA SER A 48 -14.40 13.84 -6.89
C SER A 48 -14.51 12.32 -6.98
N PHE A 49 -13.42 11.63 -7.30
CA PHE A 49 -13.36 10.17 -7.29
C PHE A 49 -13.69 9.58 -5.91
N PHE A 50 -13.12 10.13 -4.83
CA PHE A 50 -13.46 9.69 -3.47
C PHE A 50 -14.90 10.01 -3.07
N LYS A 51 -15.47 11.13 -3.56
CA LYS A 51 -16.91 11.45 -3.37
C LYS A 51 -17.79 10.41 -4.05
N GLU A 52 -17.44 10.00 -5.26
CA GLU A 52 -18.18 8.98 -6.01
C GLU A 52 -18.16 7.63 -5.28
N ILE A 53 -17.00 7.23 -4.74
CA ILE A 53 -16.91 6.03 -3.90
C ILE A 53 -17.82 6.16 -2.67
N ALA A 54 -17.77 7.28 -1.95
CA ALA A 54 -18.65 7.50 -0.80
C ALA A 54 -20.14 7.41 -1.16
N GLN A 55 -20.53 8.03 -2.28
CA GLN A 55 -21.92 7.96 -2.77
C GLN A 55 -22.31 6.54 -3.17
N PHE A 56 -21.42 5.80 -3.83
CA PHE A 56 -21.64 4.41 -4.18
C PHE A 56 -21.89 3.55 -2.93
N LEU A 57 -21.05 3.71 -1.90
CA LEU A 57 -21.18 2.99 -0.63
C LEU A 57 -22.50 3.33 0.09
N LYS A 58 -22.88 4.61 0.15
CA LYS A 58 -24.16 5.03 0.75
C LYS A 58 -25.36 4.47 -0.01
N ARG A 59 -25.39 4.64 -1.34
CA ARG A 59 -26.57 4.34 -2.17
C ARG A 59 -26.73 2.87 -2.50
N ARG A 60 -25.64 2.17 -2.86
CA ARG A 60 -25.71 0.78 -3.32
C ARG A 60 -25.48 -0.24 -2.21
N GLN A 61 -24.65 0.10 -1.23
CA GLN A 61 -24.35 -0.80 -0.11
C GLN A 61 -25.16 -0.44 1.15
N GLY A 62 -25.93 0.65 1.13
CA GLY A 62 -26.77 1.07 2.27
C GLY A 62 -25.95 1.46 3.50
N ILE A 63 -24.67 1.80 3.34
CA ILE A 63 -23.79 2.13 4.47
C ILE A 63 -24.21 3.48 5.05
N ASP A 64 -24.59 3.49 6.32
CA ASP A 64 -24.84 4.70 7.10
C ASP A 64 -23.50 5.29 7.57
N PHE A 65 -23.04 6.32 6.86
CA PHE A 65 -21.78 6.99 7.18
C PHE A 65 -21.83 7.65 8.56
N ASP A 66 -22.99 8.08 9.03
CA ASP A 66 -23.12 8.78 10.31
C ASP A 66 -22.82 7.87 11.50
N ARG A 67 -22.94 6.55 11.31
CA ARG A 67 -22.72 5.52 12.34
C ARG A 67 -21.54 4.59 12.06
N THR A 68 -20.81 4.82 10.96
CA THR A 68 -19.71 3.97 10.52
C THR A 68 -18.36 4.53 10.96
N GLN A 69 -17.39 3.67 11.26
CA GLN A 69 -15.98 4.06 11.36
C GLN A 69 -15.26 3.58 10.11
N PHE A 70 -14.34 4.41 9.61
CA PHE A 70 -13.55 4.09 8.42
C PHE A 70 -12.15 3.67 8.84
N LEU A 71 -11.74 2.50 8.37
CA LEU A 71 -10.37 2.03 8.48
C LEU A 71 -9.69 2.22 7.13
N PHE A 72 -8.67 3.07 7.10
CA PHE A 72 -7.77 3.18 5.97
C PHE A 72 -6.51 2.36 6.26
N ILE A 73 -6.28 1.32 5.46
CA ILE A 73 -5.10 0.49 5.57
C ILE A 73 -3.99 1.15 4.76
N THR A 74 -2.94 1.64 5.42
CA THR A 74 -1.83 2.30 4.73
C THR A 74 -0.95 1.26 4.05
N PRO A 75 -0.49 1.51 2.80
CA PRO A 75 0.48 0.68 2.12
C PRO A 75 1.74 0.45 2.96
N ILE A 76 2.46 -0.63 2.67
CA ILE A 76 3.71 -0.95 3.37
C ILE A 76 4.77 0.10 3.03
N GLU A 77 4.82 0.56 1.79
CA GLU A 77 5.82 1.52 1.32
C GLU A 77 5.75 2.86 2.07
N TRP A 78 4.60 3.11 2.72
CA TRP A 78 4.34 4.27 3.54
C TRP A 78 4.76 3.97 4.99
N HIS A 79 6.07 3.82 5.23
CA HIS A 79 6.64 3.87 6.59
C HIS A 79 7.22 5.26 6.91
N ASP A 80 6.98 5.76 8.13
CA ASP A 80 7.52 7.00 8.72
C ASP A 80 7.12 8.40 8.17
N GLU A 81 6.32 8.52 7.11
CA GLU A 81 5.77 9.79 6.65
C GLU A 81 4.48 10.19 7.38
N LYS A 82 4.22 11.50 7.44
CA LYS A 82 3.03 12.06 8.11
C LYS A 82 1.80 12.06 7.19
N TYR A 83 1.53 10.96 6.48
CA TYR A 83 0.45 10.88 5.48
C TYR A 83 -0.93 11.18 6.07
N GLU A 84 -1.15 10.88 7.34
CA GLU A 84 -2.42 11.15 8.01
C GLU A 84 -2.82 12.64 7.91
N GLY A 85 -1.82 13.53 7.96
CA GLY A 85 -2.02 14.98 7.82
C GLY A 85 -2.48 15.39 6.43
N TYR A 86 -2.12 14.62 5.39
CA TYR A 86 -2.52 14.85 4.00
C TYR A 86 -3.84 14.15 3.68
N LEU A 87 -4.04 12.94 4.18
CA LEU A 87 -5.22 12.12 3.89
C LEU A 87 -6.48 12.63 4.59
N ARG A 88 -6.37 13.12 5.84
CA ARG A 88 -7.56 13.63 6.56
C ARG A 88 -8.29 14.74 5.79
N PRO A 89 -7.61 15.78 5.26
CA PRO A 89 -8.22 16.76 4.35
C PRO A 89 -8.95 16.12 3.17
N LEU A 90 -8.31 15.17 2.47
CA LEU A 90 -8.95 14.46 1.34
C LEU A 90 -10.27 13.79 1.74
N PHE A 91 -10.27 13.01 2.82
CA PHE A 91 -11.48 12.31 3.30
C PHE A 91 -12.56 13.28 3.80
N PHE A 92 -12.16 14.39 4.41
CA PHE A 92 -13.06 15.45 4.82
C PHE A 92 -13.73 16.11 3.62
N GLU A 93 -12.94 16.58 2.65
CA GLU A 93 -13.44 17.22 1.43
C GLU A 93 -14.29 16.28 0.59
N ALA A 94 -13.98 14.99 0.61
CA ALA A 94 -14.76 13.95 -0.06
C ALA A 94 -16.03 13.52 0.70
N GLY A 95 -16.29 14.06 1.90
CA GLY A 95 -17.50 13.81 2.67
C GLY A 95 -17.58 12.42 3.32
N TRP A 96 -16.42 11.82 3.60
CA TRP A 96 -16.32 10.58 4.38
C TRP A 96 -16.38 10.86 5.88
N VAL A 97 -15.82 12.00 6.31
CA VAL A 97 -15.82 12.48 7.70
C VAL A 97 -16.16 13.97 7.75
N THR A 98 -16.60 14.43 8.91
CA THR A 98 -16.95 15.83 9.19
C THR A 98 -16.06 16.44 10.27
N GLN A 99 -16.07 17.76 10.43
CA GLN A 99 -15.33 18.45 11.49
C GLN A 99 -15.86 18.13 12.89
N GLN A 100 -17.10 17.66 13.00
CA GLN A 100 -17.75 17.32 14.27
C GLN A 100 -17.44 15.87 14.69
N ASP A 101 -16.92 15.07 13.78
CA ASP A 101 -16.60 13.68 14.06
C ASP A 101 -15.42 13.56 15.03
N HIS A 102 -15.50 12.58 15.93
CA HIS A 102 -14.37 12.23 16.78
C HIS A 102 -13.17 11.79 15.95
N LYS A 103 -11.93 12.04 16.41
CA LYS A 103 -10.69 11.69 15.68
C LYS A 103 -10.62 10.23 15.21
N ASN A 104 -11.23 9.30 15.97
CA ASN A 104 -11.30 7.87 15.68
C ASN A 104 -12.40 7.49 14.67
N ARG A 105 -13.08 8.45 14.05
CA ARG A 105 -14.00 8.20 12.95
C ARG A 105 -13.28 7.69 11.70
N LEU A 106 -12.08 8.23 11.46
CA LEU A 106 -11.15 7.77 10.45
C LEU A 106 -9.88 7.30 11.15
N ILE A 107 -9.63 6.00 11.05
CA ILE A 107 -8.51 5.28 11.65
C ILE A 107 -7.57 4.90 10.53
N PHE A 108 -6.29 5.20 10.70
CA PHE A 108 -5.22 4.73 9.83
C PHE A 108 -4.55 3.57 10.52
N SER A 109 -4.33 2.47 9.80
CA SER A 109 -3.60 1.32 10.32
C SER A 109 -2.62 0.82 9.28
N PRO A 110 -1.36 0.56 9.64
CA PRO A 110 -0.39 -0.07 8.77
C PRO A 110 -0.91 -1.38 8.19
N PHE A 111 -0.65 -1.62 6.90
CA PHE A 111 -0.96 -2.91 6.27
C PHE A 111 -0.43 -4.08 7.09
N LEU A 112 0.81 -3.98 7.58
CA LEU A 112 1.45 -5.07 8.29
C LEU A 112 0.71 -5.44 9.60
N ASP A 113 0.21 -4.43 10.33
CA ASP A 113 -0.60 -4.65 11.53
C ASP A 113 -1.90 -5.38 11.20
N CYS A 114 -2.61 -4.89 10.17
CA CYS A 114 -3.84 -5.50 9.69
C CYS A 114 -3.62 -6.94 9.21
N TYR A 115 -2.54 -7.16 8.46
CA TYR A 115 -2.22 -8.44 7.85
C TYR A 115 -1.80 -9.48 8.91
N VAL A 116 -0.96 -9.12 9.87
CA VAL A 116 -0.60 -9.98 11.00
C VAL A 116 -1.84 -10.33 11.81
N ASN A 117 -2.70 -9.35 12.11
CA ASN A 117 -3.94 -9.60 12.84
C ASN A 117 -4.90 -10.51 12.06
N LEU A 118 -4.99 -10.37 10.74
CA LEU A 118 -5.77 -11.28 9.89
C LEU A 118 -5.23 -12.71 10.01
N LEU A 119 -3.93 -12.91 9.86
CA LEU A 119 -3.30 -14.24 9.93
C LEU A 119 -3.40 -14.88 11.33
N ARG A 120 -3.49 -14.08 12.40
CA ARG A 120 -3.74 -14.60 13.76
C ARG A 120 -5.17 -15.09 13.95
N ASN A 121 -6.12 -14.39 13.36
CA ASN A 121 -7.55 -14.57 13.62
C ASN A 121 -8.29 -15.31 12.49
N ILE A 122 -7.59 -15.75 11.44
CA ILE A 122 -8.20 -16.53 10.37
C ILE A 122 -8.63 -17.90 10.94
N ASN A 123 -9.87 -18.31 10.62
CA ASN A 123 -10.46 -19.55 11.16
C ASN A 123 -9.84 -20.82 10.55
N ASP A 124 -9.18 -20.71 9.39
CA ASP A 124 -8.52 -21.83 8.75
C ASP A 124 -7.17 -22.09 9.41
N ILE A 125 -7.06 -23.22 10.10
CA ILE A 125 -5.87 -23.64 10.85
C ILE A 125 -4.62 -23.76 9.97
N ASN A 126 -4.76 -24.01 8.66
CA ASN A 126 -3.63 -24.10 7.75
C ASN A 126 -2.98 -22.74 7.49
N TYR A 127 -3.77 -21.67 7.58
CA TYR A 127 -3.32 -20.30 7.35
C TYR A 127 -3.13 -19.52 8.64
N GLN A 128 -3.68 -20.00 9.76
CA GLN A 128 -3.48 -19.39 11.06
C GLN A 128 -1.99 -19.37 11.44
N ARG A 129 -1.52 -18.24 11.95
CA ARG A 129 -0.13 -18.07 12.39
C ARG A 129 -0.07 -17.61 13.84
N ASP A 130 0.72 -18.34 14.62
CA ASP A 130 1.02 -17.99 16.01
C ASP A 130 2.27 -17.10 16.06
N PHE A 131 2.02 -15.79 16.03
CA PHE A 131 3.06 -14.77 16.12
C PHE A 131 3.54 -14.61 17.57
N LYS A 132 4.85 -14.76 17.79
CA LYS A 132 5.48 -14.75 19.11
C LYS A 132 6.33 -13.52 19.34
N ARG A 133 6.34 -13.01 20.57
CA ARG A 133 7.14 -11.84 20.95
C ARG A 133 8.61 -12.05 20.60
N GLU A 134 9.25 -10.98 20.14
CA GLU A 134 10.65 -10.90 19.72
C GLU A 134 11.06 -11.84 18.57
N ARG A 135 10.15 -12.66 18.04
CA ARG A 135 10.42 -13.46 16.85
C ARG A 135 10.38 -12.62 15.59
N LYS A 136 11.28 -12.96 14.66
CA LYS A 136 11.43 -12.35 13.35
C LYS A 136 10.70 -13.19 12.30
N TYR A 137 10.09 -12.51 11.36
CA TYR A 137 9.26 -13.08 10.30
C TYR A 137 9.60 -12.40 8.99
N LEU A 138 9.37 -13.12 7.89
CA LEU A 138 9.57 -12.63 6.53
C LEU A 138 8.25 -12.69 5.77
N ILE A 139 7.90 -11.58 5.13
CA ILE A 139 6.87 -11.54 4.09
C ILE A 139 7.59 -11.39 2.76
N CYS A 140 7.20 -12.24 1.81
CA CYS A 140 7.61 -12.16 0.43
C CYS A 140 6.36 -11.81 -0.39
N SER A 141 6.41 -10.72 -1.15
CA SER A 141 5.39 -10.35 -2.11
C SER A 141 5.96 -10.34 -3.51
N MET A 142 5.16 -10.80 -4.48
CA MET A 142 5.49 -10.79 -5.89
C MET A 142 4.39 -10.02 -6.60
N VAL A 143 4.73 -8.88 -7.18
CA VAL A 143 3.78 -8.00 -7.86
C VAL A 143 4.21 -7.88 -9.32
N PRO A 144 3.37 -8.28 -10.29
CA PRO A 144 3.68 -8.07 -11.69
C PRO A 144 3.61 -6.57 -12.03
N ASN A 145 4.60 -6.08 -12.75
CA ASN A 145 4.59 -4.76 -13.37
C ASN A 145 4.22 -4.91 -14.85
N ILE A 146 3.04 -4.39 -15.21
CA ILE A 146 2.47 -4.53 -16.56
C ILE A 146 3.20 -3.61 -17.55
N GLU A 147 3.64 -2.43 -17.10
CA GLU A 147 4.32 -1.45 -17.96
C GLU A 147 5.69 -1.95 -18.42
N THR A 148 6.44 -2.55 -17.50
CA THR A 148 7.80 -3.02 -17.77
C THR A 148 7.86 -4.52 -18.14
N ASP A 149 6.72 -5.22 -18.14
CA ASP A 149 6.65 -6.68 -18.27
C ASP A 149 7.67 -7.37 -17.36
N SER A 150 7.63 -7.00 -16.08
CA SER A 150 8.54 -7.45 -15.02
C SER A 150 7.75 -7.94 -13.80
N ILE A 151 8.45 -8.49 -12.81
CA ILE A 151 7.90 -8.85 -11.51
C ILE A 151 8.77 -8.22 -10.44
N THR A 152 8.16 -7.39 -9.60
CA THR A 152 8.79 -6.88 -8.38
C THR A 152 8.66 -7.92 -7.27
N PHE A 153 9.79 -8.35 -6.74
CA PHE A 153 9.88 -9.19 -5.55
C PHE A 153 10.25 -8.30 -4.37
N SER A 154 9.39 -8.23 -3.37
CA SER A 154 9.66 -7.48 -2.14
C SER A 154 9.76 -8.44 -0.96
N LEU A 155 10.81 -8.26 -0.16
CA LEU A 155 11.06 -8.99 1.07
C LEU A 155 11.00 -8.01 2.24
N ILE A 156 10.10 -8.28 3.19
CA ILE A 156 9.95 -7.47 4.41
C ILE A 156 10.25 -8.36 5.60
N CYS A 157 11.31 -8.02 6.32
CA CYS A 157 11.65 -8.61 7.60
C CYS A 157 11.08 -7.75 8.72
N PHE A 158 10.27 -8.36 9.58
CA PHE A 158 9.70 -7.69 10.74
C PHE A 158 9.84 -8.54 11.99
N GLN A 159 9.80 -7.89 13.13
CA GLN A 159 9.83 -8.52 14.44
C GLN A 159 8.55 -8.18 15.20
N MET A 160 7.95 -9.18 15.82
CA MET A 160 6.82 -8.93 16.71
C MET A 160 7.33 -8.33 18.02
N GLN A 161 6.78 -7.19 18.40
CA GLN A 161 7.10 -6.49 19.64
C GLN A 161 5.79 -6.19 20.38
N ASN A 162 5.87 -5.78 21.64
CA ASN A 162 4.67 -5.28 22.32
C ASN A 162 4.29 -3.92 21.72
N ALA A 163 2.99 -3.64 21.65
CA ALA A 163 2.50 -2.30 21.37
C ALA A 163 3.19 -1.28 22.28
N LYS A 164 3.68 -0.18 21.69
CA LYS A 164 4.45 0.86 22.40
C LYS A 164 3.64 1.49 23.54
N GLU A 165 2.32 1.51 23.40
CA GLU A 165 1.39 2.03 24.38
C GLU A 165 1.30 1.14 25.63
N LEU A 166 1.51 -0.17 25.50
CA LEU A 166 1.48 -1.09 26.65
C LEU A 166 2.70 -0.96 27.56
N SER A 167 3.88 -0.68 26.99
CA SER A 167 5.09 -0.48 27.78
C SER A 167 5.02 0.81 28.61
N ALA A 168 4.27 1.81 28.13
CA ALA A 168 4.02 3.05 28.84
C ALA A 168 3.01 2.90 30.00
N VAL A 169 2.03 2.01 29.87
CA VAL A 169 0.91 1.89 30.82
C VAL A 169 1.16 0.84 31.91
N SER A 170 1.88 -0.25 31.63
CA SER A 170 2.17 -1.26 32.67
C SER A 170 3.30 -2.22 32.31
N LYS A 171 4.28 -2.34 33.22
CA LYS A 171 5.35 -3.37 33.14
C LYS A 171 4.80 -4.80 33.12
N LYS A 172 3.67 -5.07 33.80
CA LYS A 172 3.06 -6.40 33.89
C LYS A 172 2.34 -6.80 32.59
N LEU A 173 1.74 -5.83 31.90
CA LEU A 173 1.14 -6.05 30.57
C LEU A 173 2.22 -6.19 29.49
N ALA A 174 3.32 -5.43 29.63
CA ALA A 174 4.48 -5.52 28.75
C ALA A 174 5.21 -6.88 28.82
N THR A 175 5.04 -7.68 29.87
CA THR A 175 5.66 -9.01 29.97
C THR A 175 4.83 -10.14 29.34
N GLY A 176 3.58 -9.90 28.94
CA GLY A 176 2.71 -10.89 28.30
C GLY A 176 2.85 -10.96 26.77
N GLU A 177 2.19 -11.94 26.14
CA GLU A 177 1.96 -11.99 24.67
C GLU A 177 0.71 -11.17 24.27
N LEU A 178 0.40 -10.13 25.02
CA LEU A 178 -0.79 -9.30 24.84
C LEU A 178 -0.47 -8.17 23.87
N LEU A 179 -1.31 -8.00 22.85
CA LEU A 179 -1.24 -6.92 21.86
C LEU A 179 0.16 -6.77 21.23
N LEU A 180 0.63 -7.85 20.61
CA LEU A 180 1.83 -7.83 19.79
C LEU A 180 1.58 -7.06 18.48
N THR A 181 2.50 -6.16 18.14
CA THR A 181 2.53 -5.38 16.90
C THR A 181 3.82 -5.67 16.13
N PRO A 182 3.76 -5.79 14.80
CA PRO A 182 4.94 -5.95 13.97
C PRO A 182 5.76 -4.63 13.87
N THR A 183 7.06 -4.73 14.08
CA THR A 183 8.03 -3.65 13.84
C THR A 183 8.95 -4.07 12.71
N ILE A 184 9.05 -3.25 11.67
CA ILE A 184 9.88 -3.57 10.50
C ILE A 184 11.35 -3.39 10.83
N LEU A 185 12.13 -4.40 10.47
CA LEU A 185 13.58 -4.42 10.66
C LEU A 185 14.31 -4.11 9.36
N HIS A 186 13.80 -4.61 8.24
CA HIS A 186 14.42 -4.48 6.94
C HIS A 186 13.40 -4.67 5.83
N THR A 187 13.56 -3.91 4.75
CA THR A 187 12.78 -4.05 3.52
C THR A 187 13.74 -4.02 2.35
N GLU A 188 13.60 -4.99 1.45
CA GLU A 188 14.34 -5.07 0.20
C GLU A 188 13.35 -5.33 -0.94
N ALA A 189 13.58 -4.73 -2.10
CA ALA A 189 12.81 -5.02 -3.29
C ALA A 189 13.74 -5.11 -4.49
N ILE A 190 13.50 -6.12 -5.33
CA ILE A 190 14.21 -6.30 -6.59
C ILE A 190 13.18 -6.43 -7.71
N GLU A 191 13.49 -5.85 -8.86
CA GLU A 191 12.70 -6.03 -10.07
C GLU A 191 13.39 -7.09 -10.94
N LEU A 192 12.65 -8.13 -11.28
CA LEU A 192 13.12 -9.19 -12.17
C LEU A 192 12.33 -9.11 -13.48
N PRO A 193 12.99 -9.24 -14.65
CA PRO A 193 12.28 -9.28 -15.93
C PRO A 193 11.32 -10.48 -15.95
N SER A 194 10.24 -10.37 -16.74
CA SER A 194 9.33 -11.51 -16.92
C SER A 194 10.11 -12.76 -17.35
N LEU A 195 9.63 -13.94 -16.97
CA LEU A 195 10.24 -15.20 -17.39
C LEU A 195 10.41 -15.27 -18.91
N LYS A 196 9.46 -14.67 -19.66
CA LYS A 196 9.52 -14.55 -21.12
C LYS A 196 10.71 -13.71 -21.57
N ASN A 197 10.95 -12.56 -20.96
CA ASN A 197 12.07 -11.69 -21.28
C ASN A 197 13.40 -12.31 -20.85
N LEU A 198 13.45 -12.95 -19.68
CA LEU A 198 14.61 -13.71 -19.21
C LEU A 198 14.98 -14.83 -20.19
N ILE A 199 14.00 -15.62 -20.65
CA ILE A 199 14.22 -16.68 -21.65
C ILE A 199 14.72 -16.09 -22.97
N LYS A 200 14.10 -15.01 -23.45
CA LYS A 200 14.56 -14.32 -24.67
C LYS A 200 16.01 -13.86 -24.55
N GLU A 201 16.39 -13.27 -23.43
CA GLU A 201 17.77 -12.82 -23.20
C GLU A 201 18.75 -13.98 -23.20
N ILE A 202 18.43 -15.08 -22.49
CA ILE A 202 19.27 -16.29 -22.46
C ILE A 202 19.43 -16.87 -23.87
N VAL A 203 18.33 -17.04 -24.62
CA VAL A 203 18.35 -17.53 -26.00
C VAL A 203 19.16 -16.62 -26.91
N SER A 204 18.94 -15.30 -26.82
CA SER A 204 19.66 -14.30 -27.64
C SER A 204 21.15 -14.28 -27.33
N LYS A 205 21.54 -14.43 -26.06
CA LYS A 205 22.93 -14.48 -25.62
C LYS A 205 23.63 -15.75 -26.15
N ASN A 206 22.96 -16.91 -26.05
CA ASN A 206 23.50 -18.17 -26.57
C ASN A 206 23.59 -18.17 -28.10
N ALA A 207 22.62 -17.58 -28.81
CA ALA A 207 22.68 -17.45 -30.27
C ALA A 207 23.85 -16.56 -30.73
N LYS A 208 24.16 -15.48 -29.99
CA LYS A 208 25.31 -14.60 -30.28
C LYS A 208 26.65 -15.28 -30.01
N ILE A 209 26.75 -16.10 -28.96
CA ILE A 209 27.97 -16.87 -28.66
C ILE A 209 28.27 -17.84 -29.81
N ASN A 210 27.26 -18.60 -30.26
CA ASN A 210 27.43 -19.55 -31.37
C ASN A 210 27.80 -18.87 -32.69
N ALA A 211 27.25 -17.67 -32.96
CA ALA A 211 27.62 -16.89 -34.15
C ALA A 211 29.08 -16.39 -34.10
N THR A 212 29.59 -16.07 -32.91
CA THR A 212 30.97 -15.56 -32.74
C THR A 212 31.99 -16.69 -32.85
N GLU A 213 31.67 -17.90 -32.37
CA GLU A 213 32.52 -19.09 -32.55
C GLU A 213 32.57 -19.56 -34.01
N THR A 214 31.50 -19.37 -34.77
CA THR A 214 31.47 -19.73 -36.21
C THR A 214 32.31 -18.78 -37.07
N ILE A 215 32.45 -17.50 -36.67
CA ILE A 215 33.29 -16.52 -37.37
C ILE A 215 34.77 -16.68 -37.00
N ALA A 216 35.08 -17.18 -35.81
CA ALA A 216 36.46 -17.43 -35.38
C ALA A 216 37.06 -18.75 -35.95
N ALA A 217 36.22 -19.62 -36.51
CA ALA A 217 36.61 -20.91 -37.09
C ALA A 217 36.65 -20.93 -38.63
N ALA A 218 36.43 -19.78 -39.29
CA ALA A 218 36.50 -19.58 -40.74
C ALA A 218 37.70 -18.70 -41.10
#